data_AF-A0A377PQE3-F1
#
_entry.id   AF-A0A377PQE3-F1
#
_cell.length_a   1.000
_cell.length_b   1.000
_cell.length_c   1.000
_cell.angle_alpha   90.00
_cell.angle_beta   90.00
_cell.angle_gamma   90.00
#
_symmetry.space_group_name_H-M   'P 1'
#
loop_
_entity.id
_entity.type
_entity.pdbx_description
1 polymer ?
#
loop_
_entity_poly.entity_id
_entity_poly.type
_entity_poly.pdbx_seq_one_letter_code
_entity_poly.pdbx_strand_id
1 'polypeptide(L)'
;MQLDNVTLLRRAWEDDWSDLPQCDIAVASRSTLVGDLRSAMQKLHQQARLRVYTTHTVSPSFVNAEVQRVIGRPVIELPNYIYAVNVLYQMGIHARVDFITGPNCQGNTDTFERFYESTSWSLGTLNDEEQQRLFDYYTHQQKHGLTIASPTRDWALVSWEKKTSPQGGAMIFIPDAQLDQWLMDDIQGGDLTTRALNIGARKGSMRFHHRQGGCISGIDTARRMLLRLGLEVEQHLHDGEIAEADACLLTAQGRADALHQGWKAVQNLLEWSCGVSDYVYQMRQVLQRYSPQGKIACTRKTIPGTHLLAMQAVIAAGGIIHRAGCGETILLFTNHRRFCPSPDNWQSIIATLRQQAPEKTIIVEADTVDEAKQALLGMPDIVQLDKFSPDDIVALKAYAQRFSPHCRLSLAGGITLATIDKFAQTGISLLVTSAPYYAPPADIKVRLGASD
;
A
#
# COMPACT_ATOMS: atom_id res chain seq x y z
N MET A 1 41.04 -17.64 13.57
CA MET A 1 40.34 -18.06 12.33
C MET A 1 40.93 -17.18 11.22
N GLN A 2 41.76 -17.74 10.32
CA GLN A 2 42.13 -17.03 9.10
C GLN A 2 40.93 -17.10 8.16
N LEU A 3 40.32 -15.95 7.90
CA LEU A 3 39.17 -15.82 7.01
C LEU A 3 39.69 -15.28 5.67
N ASP A 4 39.84 -16.16 4.69
CA ASP A 4 40.48 -15.82 3.40
C ASP A 4 39.48 -15.19 2.40
N ASN A 5 38.23 -15.03 2.82
CA ASN A 5 37.10 -14.55 2.03
C ASN A 5 36.50 -13.24 2.59
N VAL A 6 37.28 -12.48 3.37
CA VAL A 6 36.82 -11.22 3.98
C VAL A 6 37.63 -10.05 3.43
N THR A 7 36.93 -9.08 2.84
CA THR A 7 37.50 -7.78 2.48
C THR A 7 37.08 -6.75 3.52
N LEU A 8 38.06 -6.17 4.22
CA LEU A 8 37.81 -5.15 5.24
C LEU A 8 37.92 -3.76 4.63
N LEU A 9 36.89 -2.95 4.80
CA LEU A 9 36.85 -1.56 4.36
C LEU A 9 36.66 -0.66 5.59
N ARG A 10 37.49 0.39 5.70
CA ARG A 10 37.37 1.38 6.77
C ARG A 10 36.46 2.52 6.31
N ARG A 11 35.26 2.61 6.91
CA ARG A 11 34.24 3.64 6.64
C ARG A 11 33.52 4.02 7.94
N ALA A 12 33.08 5.27 8.02
CA ALA A 12 32.16 5.78 9.04
C ALA A 12 30.72 5.85 8.49
N TRP A 13 29.75 6.10 9.38
CA TRP A 13 28.35 6.28 8.98
C TRP A 13 28.11 7.60 8.26
N GLU A 14 28.98 8.58 8.47
CA GLU A 14 28.95 9.90 7.87
C GLU A 14 29.56 9.92 6.46
N ASP A 15 30.43 8.96 6.15
CA ASP A 15 31.12 8.84 4.85
C ASP A 15 30.15 8.52 3.70
N ASP A 16 30.50 8.90 2.47
CA ASP A 16 29.81 8.42 1.27
C ASP A 16 30.10 6.93 1.04
N TRP A 17 29.05 6.17 0.70
CA TRP A 17 29.08 4.72 0.47
C TRP A 17 28.82 4.38 -1.00
N SER A 18 28.74 5.38 -1.89
CA SER A 18 28.48 5.19 -3.32
C SER A 18 29.53 4.34 -4.06
N ASP A 19 30.75 4.26 -3.52
CA ASP A 19 31.85 3.44 -4.02
C ASP A 19 31.80 1.99 -3.54
N LEU A 20 30.94 1.66 -2.58
CA LEU A 20 30.81 0.31 -2.04
C LEU A 20 29.99 -0.58 -2.99
N PRO A 21 30.38 -1.86 -3.17
CA PRO A 21 29.62 -2.80 -3.99
C PRO A 21 28.30 -3.19 -3.32
N GLN A 22 27.19 -3.16 -4.06
CA GLN A 22 25.91 -3.65 -3.53
C GLN A 22 26.03 -5.13 -3.13
N CYS A 23 25.42 -5.46 -2.00
CA CYS A 23 25.41 -6.81 -1.45
C CYS A 23 23.98 -7.35 -1.40
N ASP A 24 23.82 -8.67 -1.33
CA ASP A 24 22.48 -9.25 -1.18
C ASP A 24 21.89 -8.95 0.21
N ILE A 25 22.76 -8.97 1.24
CA ILE A 25 22.39 -8.75 2.63
C ILE A 25 23.29 -7.68 3.24
N ALA A 26 22.69 -6.69 3.88
CA ALA A 26 23.40 -5.74 4.74
C ALA A 26 23.10 -6.02 6.22
N VAL A 27 24.12 -6.01 7.06
CA VAL A 27 23.99 -6.26 8.51
C VAL A 27 24.68 -5.14 9.28
N ALA A 28 23.94 -4.49 10.19
CA ALA A 28 24.50 -3.55 11.17
C ALA A 28 24.25 -4.06 12.58
N SER A 29 25.30 -4.56 13.24
CA SER A 29 25.19 -5.12 14.59
C SER A 29 25.78 -4.17 15.62
N ARG A 30 24.95 -3.67 16.54
CA ARG A 30 25.33 -2.78 17.65
C ARG A 30 26.07 -1.53 17.21
N SER A 31 25.81 -1.04 16.00
CA SER A 31 26.50 0.08 15.37
C SER A 31 25.57 1.22 14.97
N THR A 32 24.28 1.14 15.30
CA THR A 32 23.22 2.07 14.85
C THR A 32 22.89 3.18 15.85
N LEU A 33 23.60 3.28 16.98
CA LEU A 33 23.55 4.46 17.86
C LEU A 33 24.33 5.61 17.22
N VAL A 34 23.73 6.22 16.20
CA VAL A 34 24.31 7.28 15.37
C VAL A 34 23.51 8.58 15.50
N GLY A 35 24.11 9.71 15.11
CA GLY A 35 23.44 11.01 15.14
C GLY A 35 22.20 11.11 14.24
N ASP A 36 22.22 10.45 13.08
CA ASP A 36 21.09 10.37 12.16
C ASP A 36 20.77 8.91 11.79
N LEU A 37 19.84 8.32 12.53
CA LEU A 37 19.42 6.94 12.32
C LEU A 37 18.73 6.75 10.97
N ARG A 38 17.98 7.75 10.47
CA ARG A 38 17.28 7.65 9.18
C ARG A 38 18.29 7.53 8.04
N SER A 39 19.32 8.37 8.04
CA SER A 39 20.40 8.32 7.05
C SER A 39 21.12 6.96 7.08
N ALA A 40 21.45 6.45 8.27
CA ALA A 40 22.07 5.13 8.40
C ALA A 40 21.19 3.98 7.86
N MET A 41 19.88 3.99 8.17
CA MET A 41 18.93 3.00 7.65
C MET A 41 18.78 3.09 6.13
N GLN A 42 18.80 4.30 5.57
CA GLN A 42 18.74 4.52 4.13
C GLN A 42 19.99 3.99 3.42
N LYS A 43 21.20 4.23 3.97
CA LYS A 43 22.45 3.68 3.43
C LYS A 43 22.44 2.16 3.39
N LEU A 44 22.03 1.51 4.49
CA LEU A 44 21.87 0.05 4.52
C LEU A 44 20.86 -0.44 3.48
N HIS A 45 19.71 0.23 3.36
CA HIS A 45 18.67 -0.13 2.40
C HIS A 45 19.09 0.04 0.94
N GLN A 46 19.92 1.04 0.65
CA GLN A 46 20.50 1.24 -0.68
C GLN A 46 21.51 0.15 -1.01
N GLN A 47 22.36 -0.22 -0.04
CA GLN A 47 23.44 -1.19 -0.24
C GLN A 47 22.95 -2.63 -0.38
N ALA A 48 21.88 -2.99 0.33
CA ALA A 48 21.27 -4.32 0.23
C ALA A 48 20.39 -4.48 -1.01
N ARG A 49 20.45 -5.63 -1.66
CA ARG A 49 19.54 -6.02 -2.74
C ARG A 49 18.32 -6.77 -2.24
N LEU A 50 18.49 -7.62 -1.22
CA LEU A 50 17.43 -8.52 -0.75
C LEU A 50 16.97 -8.19 0.66
N ARG A 51 17.89 -8.12 1.64
CA ARG A 51 17.52 -7.97 3.06
C ARG A 51 18.48 -7.10 3.85
N VAL A 52 17.94 -6.45 4.88
CA VAL A 52 18.72 -5.73 5.87
C VAL A 52 18.42 -6.26 7.26
N TYR A 53 19.45 -6.37 8.09
CA TYR A 53 19.37 -6.75 9.49
C TYR A 53 20.09 -5.72 10.35
N THR A 54 19.42 -5.26 11.41
CA THR A 54 19.99 -4.34 12.37
C THR A 54 19.69 -4.79 13.79
N THR A 55 20.61 -4.57 14.73
CA THR A 55 20.35 -4.82 16.15
C THR A 55 20.26 -3.53 16.94
N HIS A 56 19.24 -3.45 17.79
CA HIS A 56 18.95 -2.28 18.63
C HIS A 56 18.75 -2.71 20.08
N THR A 57 19.00 -1.80 21.01
CA THR A 57 18.74 -2.07 22.42
C THR A 57 17.24 -2.20 22.67
N VAL A 58 16.84 -3.15 23.52
CA VAL A 58 15.46 -3.23 24.02
C VAL A 58 15.26 -2.20 25.12
N SER A 59 16.19 -2.16 26.06
CA SER A 59 16.21 -1.19 27.16
C SER A 59 16.77 0.16 26.69
N PRO A 60 16.23 1.28 27.18
CA PRO A 60 16.68 2.62 26.83
C PRO A 60 17.99 3.00 27.53
N SER A 61 18.57 2.18 28.40
CA SER A 61 19.83 2.49 29.06
C SER A 61 20.73 1.28 29.20
N PHE A 62 22.05 1.49 29.13
CA PHE A 62 23.06 0.45 29.35
C PHE A 62 23.30 0.18 30.84
N VAL A 63 22.90 1.10 31.71
CA VAL A 63 22.96 0.97 33.17
C VAL A 63 21.55 1.04 33.71
N ASN A 64 21.24 0.24 34.73
CA ASN A 64 19.93 0.29 35.39
C ASN A 64 19.64 1.74 35.83
N ALA A 65 18.48 2.28 35.44
CA ALA A 65 18.06 3.63 35.79
C ALA A 65 17.99 3.83 37.32
N GLU A 66 17.69 2.77 38.08
CA GLU A 66 17.71 2.81 39.55
C GLU A 66 19.11 3.09 40.10
N VAL A 67 20.14 2.44 39.56
CA VAL A 67 21.54 2.67 39.96
C VAL A 67 21.94 4.13 39.74
N GLN A 68 21.59 4.68 38.57
CA GLN A 68 21.84 6.09 38.25
C GLN A 68 21.13 7.05 39.24
N ARG A 69 19.87 6.75 39.59
CA ARG A 69 19.11 7.52 40.60
C ARG A 69 19.75 7.45 41.98
N VAL A 70 20.19 6.26 42.40
CA VAL A 70 20.77 6.07 43.74
C VAL A 70 22.08 6.82 43.90
N ILE A 71 22.95 6.80 42.89
CA ILE A 71 24.19 7.59 42.96
C ILE A 71 23.96 9.09 42.73
N GLY A 72 22.73 9.53 42.45
CA GLY A 72 22.39 10.94 42.28
C GLY A 72 22.73 11.53 40.91
N ARG A 73 22.90 10.68 39.88
CA ARG A 73 23.15 11.11 38.49
C ARG A 73 21.85 11.17 37.68
N PRO A 74 21.77 12.05 36.67
CA PRO A 74 20.62 12.08 35.76
C PRO A 74 20.51 10.76 35.00
N VAL A 75 19.28 10.25 34.85
CA VAL A 75 19.02 9.06 34.04
C VAL A 75 19.03 9.48 32.57
N ILE A 76 20.01 9.00 31.81
CA ILE A 76 20.08 9.23 30.37
C ILE A 76 19.49 8.01 29.64
N GLU A 77 18.43 8.26 28.89
CA GLU A 77 17.78 7.28 28.01
C GLU A 77 18.19 7.50 26.56
N LEU A 78 18.55 6.42 25.89
CA LEU A 78 18.89 6.34 24.48
C LEU A 78 17.71 5.77 23.69
N PRO A 79 17.59 6.12 22.40
CA PRO A 79 16.61 5.50 21.52
C PRO A 79 16.74 3.98 21.50
N ASN A 80 15.64 3.28 21.71
CA ASN A 80 15.57 1.82 21.62
C ASN A 80 15.02 1.38 20.26
N TYR A 81 14.80 0.08 20.10
CA TYR A 81 14.29 -0.50 18.86
C TYR A 81 12.96 0.09 18.36
N ILE A 82 12.09 0.57 19.25
CA ILE A 82 10.80 1.19 18.86
C ILE A 82 11.06 2.44 18.02
N TYR A 83 12.05 3.24 18.40
CA TYR A 83 12.46 4.41 17.62
C TYR A 83 12.94 4.01 16.23
N ALA A 84 13.77 2.97 16.12
CA ALA A 84 14.25 2.46 14.84
C ALA A 84 13.10 1.95 13.94
N VAL A 85 12.15 1.22 14.51
CA VAL A 85 10.96 0.72 13.79
C VAL A 85 10.09 1.88 13.30
N ASN A 86 9.90 2.91 14.12
CA ASN A 86 9.14 4.10 13.72
C ASN A 86 9.84 4.87 12.58
N VAL A 87 11.16 5.00 12.62
CA VAL A 87 11.93 5.61 11.52
C VAL A 87 11.75 4.82 10.23
N LEU A 88 11.87 3.49 10.28
CA LEU A 88 11.65 2.62 9.11
C LEU A 88 10.21 2.73 8.59
N TYR A 89 9.22 2.77 9.48
CA TYR A 89 7.82 2.95 9.11
C TYR A 89 7.59 4.28 8.37
N GLN A 90 8.20 5.38 8.85
CA GLN A 90 8.16 6.68 8.18
C GLN A 90 8.92 6.69 6.84
N MET A 91 9.79 5.72 6.59
CA MET A 91 10.44 5.49 5.29
C MET A 91 9.60 4.59 4.37
N GLY A 92 8.42 4.15 4.79
CA GLY A 92 7.59 3.18 4.06
C GLY A 92 8.10 1.73 4.15
N ILE A 93 9.01 1.45 5.10
CA ILE A 93 9.61 0.14 5.31
C ILE A 93 8.94 -0.52 6.51
N HIS A 94 8.24 -1.63 6.27
CA HIS A 94 7.61 -2.42 7.32
C HIS A 94 8.58 -3.50 7.81
N ALA A 95 9.32 -3.19 8.87
CA ALA A 95 10.30 -4.10 9.45
C ALA A 95 9.66 -5.14 10.37
N ARG A 96 10.23 -6.35 10.36
CA ARG A 96 10.01 -7.40 11.36
C ARG A 96 10.93 -7.16 12.55
N VAL A 97 10.42 -7.42 13.75
CA VAL A 97 11.19 -7.38 15.00
C VAL A 97 11.18 -8.77 15.61
N ASP A 98 12.38 -9.31 15.83
CA ASP A 98 12.61 -10.49 16.65
C ASP A 98 13.48 -10.10 17.86
N PHE A 99 13.60 -10.97 18.86
CA PHE A 99 14.39 -10.72 20.05
C PHE A 99 15.49 -11.77 20.21
N ILE A 100 16.71 -11.29 20.45
CA ILE A 100 17.87 -12.10 20.84
C ILE A 100 18.00 -11.95 22.35
N THR A 101 17.61 -12.98 23.09
CA THR A 101 17.76 -13.05 24.54
C THR A 101 19.07 -13.75 24.87
N GLY A 102 19.87 -13.15 25.75
CA GLY A 102 21.13 -13.75 26.19
C GLY A 102 21.50 -13.30 27.60
N PRO A 103 22.35 -14.07 28.30
CA PRO A 103 22.85 -13.68 29.61
C PRO A 103 23.55 -12.33 29.50
N ASN A 104 23.33 -11.47 30.49
CA ASN A 104 24.04 -10.21 30.55
C ASN A 104 25.55 -10.48 30.67
N CYS A 105 26.31 -10.03 29.67
CA CYS A 105 27.76 -10.21 29.63
C CYS A 105 28.51 -9.17 30.47
N GLN A 106 27.82 -8.17 31.04
CA GLN A 106 28.38 -7.36 32.12
C GLN A 106 28.52 -8.25 33.35
N GLY A 107 29.73 -8.26 33.91
CA GLY A 107 30.26 -9.34 34.72
C GLY A 107 29.41 -9.76 35.89
N ASN A 108 29.72 -10.95 36.38
CA ASN A 108 29.14 -11.53 37.57
C ASN A 108 29.20 -10.55 38.76
N THR A 109 28.04 -10.00 39.18
CA THR A 109 27.90 -9.01 40.27
C THR A 109 27.92 -9.64 41.66
N ASP A 110 28.60 -10.78 41.81
CA ASP A 110 28.72 -11.52 43.07
C ASP A 110 29.47 -10.74 44.17
N THR A 111 30.31 -9.77 43.80
CA THR A 111 31.00 -8.89 44.75
C THR A 111 30.77 -7.42 44.44
N PHE A 112 30.88 -6.58 45.47
CA PHE A 112 30.72 -5.14 45.32
C PHE A 112 31.79 -4.55 44.39
N GLU A 113 33.03 -5.04 44.44
CA GLU A 113 34.13 -4.54 43.60
C GLU A 113 33.81 -4.72 42.11
N ARG A 114 33.27 -5.88 41.71
CA ARG A 114 32.86 -6.14 40.33
C ARG A 114 31.67 -5.29 39.90
N PHE A 115 30.71 -5.10 40.81
CA PHE A 115 29.57 -4.22 40.55
C PHE A 115 30.01 -2.75 40.39
N TYR A 116 30.94 -2.29 41.22
CA TYR A 116 31.57 -0.98 41.13
C TYR A 116 32.33 -0.81 39.82
N GLU A 117 33.18 -1.76 39.43
CA GLU A 117 33.93 -1.72 38.16
C GLU A 117 33.00 -1.63 36.95
N SER A 118 31.94 -2.44 36.90
CA SER A 118 30.97 -2.40 35.80
C SER A 118 30.21 -1.07 35.73
N THR A 119 29.84 -0.52 36.88
CA THR A 119 29.14 0.77 36.98
C THR A 119 30.06 1.93 36.59
N SER A 120 31.29 1.93 37.09
CA SER A 120 32.32 2.94 36.81
C SER A 120 32.77 2.91 35.35
N TRP A 121 32.88 1.72 34.73
CA TRP A 121 33.14 1.61 33.29
C TRP A 121 32.04 2.27 32.44
N SER A 122 30.78 2.15 32.86
CA SER A 122 29.63 2.65 32.10
C SER A 122 29.33 4.13 32.35
N LEU A 123 29.53 4.60 33.58
CA LEU A 123 29.17 5.96 34.01
C LEU A 123 30.39 6.88 34.18
N GLY A 124 31.61 6.36 34.10
CA GLY A 124 32.84 7.06 34.46
C GLY A 124 33.12 7.01 35.97
N THR A 125 34.26 7.55 36.38
CA THR A 125 34.73 7.53 37.77
C THR A 125 33.67 8.07 38.73
N LEU A 126 33.42 7.34 39.81
CA LEU A 126 32.50 7.70 40.90
C LEU A 126 33.28 8.41 42.00
N ASN A 127 32.71 9.47 42.58
CA ASN A 127 33.27 10.10 43.78
C ASN A 127 32.94 9.30 45.05
N ASP A 128 33.54 9.67 46.18
CA ASP A 128 33.37 8.94 47.45
C ASP A 128 31.90 8.84 47.91
N GLU A 129 31.11 9.90 47.69
CA GLU A 129 29.70 9.94 48.07
C GLU A 129 28.85 9.05 47.15
N GLU A 130 29.12 9.05 45.84
CA GLU A 130 28.50 8.18 44.86
C GLU A 130 28.84 6.70 45.12
N GLN A 131 30.09 6.42 45.47
CA GLN A 131 30.56 5.08 45.81
C GLN A 131 29.88 4.56 47.09
N GLN A 132 29.73 5.41 48.11
CA GLN A 132 29.00 5.03 49.33
C GLN A 132 27.53 4.72 49.03
N ARG A 133 26.83 5.58 48.25
CA ARG A 133 25.44 5.33 47.84
C ARG A 133 25.30 4.03 47.04
N LEU A 134 26.26 3.73 46.15
CA LEU A 134 26.30 2.48 45.39
C LEU A 134 26.52 1.25 46.29
N PHE A 135 27.36 1.38 47.32
CA PHE A 135 27.61 0.32 48.31
C PHE A 135 26.38 0.02 49.16
N ASP A 136 25.68 1.07 49.62
CA ASP A 136 24.45 0.94 50.40
C ASP A 136 23.36 0.25 49.57
N TYR A 137 23.23 0.63 48.29
CA TYR A 137 22.34 -0.05 47.35
C TYR A 137 22.67 -1.53 47.19
N TYR A 138 23.94 -1.84 46.90
CA TYR A 138 24.39 -3.22 46.71
C TYR A 138 24.09 -4.09 47.94
N THR A 139 24.42 -3.58 49.13
CA THR A 139 24.22 -4.27 50.40
C THR A 139 22.73 -4.48 50.69
N HIS A 140 21.90 -3.48 50.42
CA HIS A 140 20.45 -3.59 50.55
C HIS A 140 19.87 -4.66 49.62
N GLN A 141 20.24 -4.65 48.34
CA GLN A 141 19.75 -5.63 47.37
C GLN A 141 20.16 -7.06 47.74
N GLN A 142 21.41 -7.28 48.14
CA GLN A 142 21.90 -8.58 48.61
C GLN A 142 21.12 -9.07 49.84
N LYS A 143 20.91 -8.20 50.83
CA LYS A 143 20.18 -8.54 52.07
C LYS A 143 18.74 -8.96 51.81
N HIS A 144 18.09 -8.36 50.81
CA HIS A 144 16.68 -8.61 50.48
C HIS A 144 16.49 -9.58 49.31
N GLY A 145 17.56 -10.17 48.76
CA GLY A 145 17.48 -11.08 47.62
C GLY A 145 16.97 -10.42 46.34
N LEU A 146 17.15 -9.11 46.20
CA LEU A 146 16.69 -8.31 45.07
C LEU A 146 17.75 -8.27 43.96
N THR A 147 17.29 -8.17 42.72
CA THR A 147 18.15 -8.16 41.54
C THR A 147 18.95 -6.86 41.43
N ILE A 148 20.28 -6.97 41.46
CA ILE A 148 21.22 -5.83 41.38
C ILE A 148 21.34 -5.30 39.95
N ALA A 149 21.39 -6.20 38.97
CA ALA A 149 21.43 -5.90 37.55
C ALA A 149 20.58 -6.91 36.77
N SER A 150 20.00 -6.48 35.65
CA SER A 150 19.18 -7.36 34.80
C SER A 150 19.98 -8.62 34.42
N PRO A 151 19.42 -9.84 34.61
CA PRO A 151 20.10 -11.09 34.31
C PRO A 151 20.27 -11.31 32.81
N THR A 152 19.44 -10.65 31.99
CA THR A 152 19.53 -10.69 30.52
C THR A 152 19.85 -9.32 29.96
N ARG A 153 20.50 -9.32 28.80
CA ARG A 153 20.60 -8.15 27.93
C ARG A 153 19.99 -8.50 26.59
N ASP A 154 18.74 -8.14 26.44
CA ASP A 154 17.98 -8.45 25.24
C ASP A 154 18.25 -7.43 24.14
N TRP A 155 18.40 -7.94 22.92
CA TRP A 155 18.56 -7.14 21.71
C TRP A 155 17.37 -7.36 20.79
N ALA A 156 16.84 -6.29 20.22
CA ALA A 156 15.88 -6.41 19.14
C ALA A 156 16.63 -6.60 17.82
N LEU A 157 16.37 -7.70 17.13
CA LEU A 157 16.78 -7.92 15.76
C LEU A 157 15.68 -7.34 14.85
N VAL A 158 15.96 -6.17 14.27
CA VAL A 158 15.06 -5.51 13.33
C VAL A 158 15.52 -5.83 11.91
N SER A 159 14.63 -6.42 11.12
CA SER A 159 14.94 -6.84 9.75
C SER A 159 13.86 -6.44 8.75
N TRP A 160 14.25 -6.20 7.50
CA TRP A 160 13.29 -5.94 6.43
C TRP A 160 13.78 -6.47 5.09
N GLU A 161 12.83 -6.82 4.24
CA GLU A 161 13.10 -7.21 2.85
C GLU A 161 12.99 -5.99 1.94
N LYS A 162 13.90 -5.90 0.98
CA LYS A 162 13.76 -4.98 -0.14
C LYS A 162 12.83 -5.65 -1.13
N LYS A 163 11.57 -5.22 -1.17
CA LYS A 163 10.59 -5.70 -2.16
C LYS A 163 11.22 -5.47 -3.54
N THR A 164 11.68 -6.52 -4.21
CA THR A 164 11.90 -6.49 -5.65
C THR A 164 10.53 -6.34 -6.26
N SER A 165 10.21 -5.15 -6.76
CA SER A 165 9.00 -4.96 -7.57
C SER A 165 8.99 -6.10 -8.61
N PRO A 166 7.96 -6.96 -8.63
CA PRO A 166 7.74 -7.82 -9.78
C PRO A 166 7.68 -6.89 -11.00
N GLN A 167 8.47 -7.20 -12.03
CA GLN A 167 8.39 -6.48 -13.29
C GLN A 167 6.97 -6.66 -13.84
N GLY A 168 6.15 -5.62 -13.68
CA GLY A 168 4.70 -5.66 -13.83
C GLY A 168 4.02 -4.90 -12.69
N GLY A 169 4.49 -3.69 -12.38
CA GLY A 169 3.96 -2.90 -11.28
C GLY A 169 2.49 -2.58 -11.51
N ALA A 170 1.62 -3.01 -10.58
CA ALA A 170 0.26 -2.50 -10.50
C ALA A 170 0.32 -0.97 -10.50
N MET A 171 -0.27 -0.32 -11.52
CA MET A 171 -0.21 1.13 -11.67
C MET A 171 -0.90 1.88 -10.52
N ILE A 172 -1.69 1.19 -9.68
CA ILE A 172 -2.35 1.71 -8.48
C ILE A 172 -1.77 1.02 -7.24
N PHE A 173 -1.24 1.81 -6.30
CA PHE A 173 -0.72 1.29 -5.03
C PHE A 173 -1.86 1.01 -4.05
N ILE A 174 -2.04 -0.26 -3.70
CA ILE A 174 -2.93 -0.69 -2.60
C ILE A 174 -2.06 -0.95 -1.35
N PRO A 175 -2.26 -0.23 -0.23
CA PRO A 175 -1.45 -0.41 0.96
C PRO A 175 -1.77 -1.72 1.68
N ASP A 176 -0.78 -2.29 2.39
CA ASP A 176 -0.95 -3.55 3.12
C ASP A 176 -2.06 -3.45 4.20
N ALA A 177 -2.24 -2.27 4.82
CA ALA A 177 -3.34 -2.02 5.76
C ALA A 177 -4.73 -2.18 5.13
N GLN A 178 -4.89 -1.85 3.84
CA GLN A 178 -6.15 -2.05 3.12
C GLN A 178 -6.40 -3.55 2.86
N LEU A 179 -5.34 -4.30 2.57
CA LEU A 179 -5.43 -5.76 2.40
C LEU A 179 -5.84 -6.43 3.70
N ASP A 180 -5.22 -6.02 4.81
CA ASP A 180 -5.55 -6.51 6.15
C ASP A 180 -7.01 -6.18 6.49
N GLN A 181 -7.48 -4.97 6.16
CA GLN A 181 -8.89 -4.60 6.36
C GLN A 181 -9.85 -5.50 5.57
N TRP A 182 -9.59 -5.73 4.28
CA TRP A 182 -10.44 -6.63 3.46
C TRP A 182 -10.42 -8.08 3.92
N LEU A 183 -9.30 -8.56 4.47
CA LEU A 183 -9.25 -9.87 5.12
C LEU A 183 -10.11 -9.87 6.39
N MET A 184 -9.96 -8.85 7.24
CA MET A 184 -10.64 -8.75 8.53
C MET A 184 -12.16 -8.62 8.43
N ASP A 185 -12.70 -8.18 7.28
CA ASP A 185 -14.14 -8.18 7.02
C ASP A 185 -14.78 -9.57 7.17
N ASP A 186 -14.02 -10.65 6.96
CA ASP A 186 -14.52 -12.03 7.06
C ASP A 186 -13.84 -12.84 8.19
N ILE A 187 -12.56 -12.61 8.47
CA ILE A 187 -11.78 -13.50 9.36
C ILE A 187 -11.76 -13.10 10.84
N GLN A 188 -12.53 -12.08 11.24
CA GLN A 188 -12.52 -11.59 12.61
C GLN A 188 -12.91 -12.70 13.60
N GLY A 189 -11.97 -13.10 14.47
CA GLY A 189 -12.15 -14.21 15.43
C GLY A 189 -11.76 -15.59 14.92
N GLY A 190 -11.24 -15.68 13.69
CA GLY A 190 -10.80 -16.91 13.03
C GLY A 190 -11.95 -17.76 12.46
N ASP A 191 -11.61 -18.92 11.91
CA ASP A 191 -12.59 -19.85 11.33
C ASP A 191 -13.03 -20.91 12.37
N LEU A 192 -14.28 -20.81 12.85
CA LEU A 192 -14.84 -21.71 13.85
C LEU A 192 -14.91 -23.16 13.34
N THR A 193 -15.24 -23.37 12.07
CA THR A 193 -15.40 -24.71 11.49
C THR A 193 -14.06 -25.45 11.45
N THR A 194 -13.03 -24.77 10.97
CA THR A 194 -11.64 -25.25 10.92
C THR A 194 -11.13 -25.60 12.32
N ARG A 195 -11.43 -24.74 13.30
CA ARG A 195 -11.08 -24.98 14.71
C ARG A 195 -11.84 -26.16 15.31
N ALA A 196 -13.15 -26.22 15.12
CA ALA A 196 -14.02 -27.26 15.68
C ALA A 196 -13.69 -28.65 15.11
N LEU A 197 -13.33 -28.72 13.84
CA LEU A 197 -12.88 -29.95 13.19
C LEU A 197 -11.41 -30.31 13.51
N ASN A 198 -10.67 -29.42 14.18
CA ASN A 198 -9.25 -29.57 14.50
C ASN A 198 -8.38 -29.86 13.25
N ILE A 199 -8.69 -29.21 12.12
CA ILE A 199 -7.98 -29.44 10.85
C ILE A 199 -6.95 -28.37 10.50
N GLY A 200 -6.84 -27.31 11.30
CA GLY A 200 -6.04 -26.12 10.96
C GLY A 200 -4.57 -26.40 10.61
N ALA A 201 -3.94 -27.39 11.28
CA ALA A 201 -2.54 -27.73 11.04
C ALA A 201 -2.29 -28.59 9.78
N ARG A 202 -3.33 -29.12 9.14
CA ARG A 202 -3.16 -29.93 7.93
C ARG A 202 -2.66 -29.07 6.78
N LYS A 203 -1.74 -29.61 5.98
CA LYS A 203 -1.29 -28.96 4.75
C LYS A 203 -2.31 -29.16 3.63
N GLY A 204 -2.43 -28.16 2.77
CA GLY A 204 -3.34 -28.20 1.64
C GLY A 204 -2.95 -27.24 0.54
N SER A 205 -3.78 -27.24 -0.51
CA SER A 205 -3.72 -26.29 -1.61
C SER A 205 -5.11 -25.70 -1.90
N MET A 206 -5.12 -24.47 -2.40
CA MET A 206 -6.29 -23.73 -2.83
C MET A 206 -6.05 -23.15 -4.22
N ARG A 207 -6.98 -23.38 -5.16
CA ARG A 207 -6.88 -22.90 -6.55
C ARG A 207 -8.12 -22.12 -6.93
N PHE A 208 -7.92 -20.98 -7.57
CA PHE A 208 -9.00 -20.11 -8.06
C PHE A 208 -9.08 -20.24 -9.58
N HIS A 209 -10.25 -20.62 -10.10
CA HIS A 209 -10.50 -20.80 -11.53
C HIS A 209 -11.60 -19.87 -12.02
N HIS A 210 -11.39 -19.21 -13.15
CA HIS A 210 -12.41 -18.36 -13.77
C HIS A 210 -13.28 -19.19 -14.72
N ARG A 211 -14.51 -19.55 -14.33
CA ARG A 211 -15.31 -20.51 -15.10
C ARG A 211 -15.62 -20.05 -16.52
N GLN A 212 -16.00 -18.79 -16.67
CA GLN A 212 -16.47 -18.25 -17.95
C GLN A 212 -15.35 -17.66 -18.82
N GLY A 213 -14.13 -17.52 -18.31
CA GLY A 213 -13.09 -16.67 -18.93
C GLY A 213 -13.48 -15.18 -18.96
N GLY A 214 -12.64 -14.36 -19.60
CA GLY A 214 -12.83 -12.91 -19.72
C GLY A 214 -11.63 -12.09 -19.25
N CYS A 215 -11.75 -10.76 -19.29
CA CYS A 215 -10.69 -9.88 -18.82
C CYS A 215 -10.61 -9.89 -17.29
N ILE A 216 -9.42 -10.20 -16.76
CA ILE A 216 -9.21 -10.38 -15.33
C ILE A 216 -8.53 -9.18 -14.67
N SER A 217 -8.80 -9.00 -13.39
CA SER A 217 -8.08 -8.03 -12.55
C SER A 217 -8.14 -8.42 -11.07
N GLY A 218 -7.28 -7.81 -10.26
CA GLY A 218 -7.19 -8.07 -8.82
C GLY A 218 -6.31 -9.28 -8.46
N ILE A 219 -5.57 -9.85 -9.43
CA ILE A 219 -4.74 -11.04 -9.21
C ILE A 219 -3.56 -10.73 -8.29
N ASP A 220 -2.83 -9.63 -8.52
CA ASP A 220 -1.73 -9.25 -7.63
C ASP A 220 -2.26 -8.92 -6.22
N THR A 221 -3.41 -8.27 -6.14
CA THR A 221 -4.08 -7.94 -4.87
C THR A 221 -4.48 -9.19 -4.09
N ALA A 222 -5.11 -10.15 -4.76
CA ALA A 222 -5.45 -11.47 -4.23
C ALA A 222 -4.20 -12.23 -3.75
N ARG A 223 -3.15 -12.26 -4.57
CA ARG A 223 -1.86 -12.87 -4.22
C ARG A 223 -1.28 -12.24 -2.95
N ARG A 224 -1.27 -10.92 -2.86
CA ARG A 224 -0.77 -10.20 -1.68
C ARG A 224 -1.60 -10.48 -0.44
N MET A 225 -2.93 -10.54 -0.54
CA MET A 225 -3.79 -10.95 0.60
C MET A 225 -3.44 -12.34 1.11
N LEU A 226 -3.23 -13.32 0.23
CA LEU A 226 -2.86 -14.68 0.62
C LEU A 226 -1.46 -14.74 1.25
N LEU A 227 -0.50 -13.96 0.74
CA LEU A 227 0.83 -13.84 1.34
C LEU A 227 0.78 -13.25 2.77
N ARG A 228 -0.16 -12.34 3.06
CA ARG A 228 -0.35 -11.80 4.43
C ARG A 228 -0.73 -12.87 5.44
N LEU A 229 -1.38 -13.94 4.98
CA LEU A 229 -1.75 -15.11 5.79
C LEU A 229 -0.62 -16.15 5.89
N GLY A 230 0.57 -15.86 5.35
CA GLY A 230 1.71 -16.77 5.37
C GLY A 230 1.61 -17.95 4.40
N LEU A 231 0.75 -17.85 3.38
CA LEU A 231 0.64 -18.86 2.33
C LEU A 231 1.73 -18.68 1.28
N GLU A 232 2.18 -19.77 0.68
CA GLU A 232 2.97 -19.74 -0.56
C GLU A 232 2.02 -19.58 -1.74
N VAL A 233 2.27 -18.64 -2.65
CA VAL A 233 1.34 -18.30 -3.73
C VAL A 233 2.04 -18.28 -5.07
N GLU A 234 1.51 -19.05 -6.01
CA GLU A 234 1.87 -19.08 -7.41
C GLU A 234 0.79 -18.35 -8.22
N GLN A 235 1.20 -17.31 -8.95
CA GLN A 235 0.34 -16.55 -9.85
C GLN A 235 0.48 -17.11 -11.27
N HIS A 236 -0.64 -17.41 -11.92
CA HIS A 236 -0.66 -18.02 -13.26
C HIS A 236 -0.97 -17.00 -14.37
N LEU A 237 -1.75 -15.97 -14.06
CA LEU A 237 -2.12 -14.89 -14.98
C LEU A 237 -1.95 -13.51 -14.32
N HIS A 238 -1.86 -12.44 -15.11
CA HIS A 238 -1.70 -11.07 -14.62
C HIS A 238 -2.93 -10.20 -14.90
N ASP A 239 -3.07 -9.12 -14.14
CA ASP A 239 -4.12 -8.13 -14.33
C ASP A 239 -4.12 -7.60 -15.78
N GLY A 240 -5.28 -7.60 -16.43
CA GLY A 240 -5.50 -7.13 -17.78
C GLY A 240 -5.37 -8.21 -18.86
N GLU A 241 -4.91 -9.41 -18.50
CA GLU A 241 -4.97 -10.56 -19.41
C GLU A 241 -6.41 -11.01 -19.68
N ILE A 242 -6.59 -11.76 -20.77
CA ILE A 242 -7.86 -12.42 -21.09
C ILE A 242 -7.71 -13.90 -20.71
N ALA A 243 -8.43 -14.30 -19.68
CA ALA A 243 -8.47 -15.69 -19.23
C ALA A 243 -9.40 -16.51 -20.13
N GLU A 244 -8.94 -17.71 -20.50
CA GLU A 244 -9.79 -18.73 -21.11
C GLU A 244 -10.79 -19.30 -20.07
N ALA A 245 -11.84 -19.96 -20.55
CA ALA A 245 -12.78 -20.67 -19.67
C ALA A 245 -12.07 -21.71 -18.81
N ASP A 246 -12.44 -21.78 -17.53
CA ASP A 246 -11.84 -22.62 -16.48
C ASP A 246 -10.33 -22.39 -16.22
N ALA A 247 -9.73 -21.32 -16.75
CA ALA A 247 -8.32 -20.99 -16.49
C ALA A 247 -8.05 -20.83 -14.98
N CYS A 248 -6.93 -21.38 -14.52
CA CYS A 248 -6.47 -21.17 -13.15
C CYS A 248 -5.79 -19.80 -13.05
N LEU A 249 -6.29 -18.95 -12.15
CA LEU A 249 -5.78 -17.58 -11.97
C LEU A 249 -4.57 -17.56 -11.04
N LEU A 250 -4.69 -18.25 -9.90
CA LEU A 250 -3.64 -18.38 -8.89
C LEU A 250 -3.84 -19.62 -8.03
N THR A 251 -2.74 -20.11 -7.47
CA THR A 251 -2.68 -21.26 -6.56
C THR A 251 -1.99 -20.84 -5.27
N ALA A 252 -2.55 -21.24 -4.13
CA ALA A 252 -1.96 -21.04 -2.81
C ALA A 252 -1.76 -22.37 -2.09
N GLN A 253 -0.69 -22.47 -1.32
CA GLN A 253 -0.32 -23.65 -0.54
C GLN A 253 0.03 -23.25 0.89
N GLY A 254 -0.33 -24.10 1.85
CA GLY A 254 -0.05 -23.83 3.26
C GLY A 254 -0.92 -24.63 4.20
N ARG A 255 -1.09 -24.12 5.42
CA ARG A 255 -1.94 -24.72 6.44
C ARG A 255 -3.41 -24.44 6.16
N ALA A 256 -4.28 -25.39 6.51
CA ALA A 256 -5.72 -25.29 6.27
C ALA A 256 -6.34 -24.05 6.95
N ASP A 257 -5.87 -23.67 8.14
CA ASP A 257 -6.33 -22.45 8.83
C ASP A 257 -6.11 -21.18 8.00
N ALA A 258 -4.90 -20.99 7.47
CA ALA A 258 -4.57 -19.86 6.60
C ALA A 258 -5.32 -19.94 5.25
N LEU A 259 -5.46 -21.13 4.66
CA LEU A 259 -6.19 -21.32 3.40
C LEU A 259 -7.67 -20.93 3.56
N HIS A 260 -8.33 -21.37 4.64
CA HIS A 260 -9.74 -21.06 4.90
C HIS A 260 -9.95 -19.58 5.22
N GLN A 261 -9.05 -18.95 5.98
CA GLN A 261 -9.10 -17.50 6.23
C GLN A 261 -8.96 -16.69 4.94
N GLY A 262 -8.13 -17.12 3.99
CA GLY A 262 -7.96 -16.43 2.72
C GLY A 262 -9.08 -16.67 1.71
N TRP A 263 -9.82 -17.78 1.84
CA TRP A 263 -10.68 -18.29 0.79
C TRP A 263 -11.76 -17.29 0.35
N LYS A 264 -12.68 -16.94 1.24
CA LYS A 264 -13.88 -16.20 0.83
C LYS A 264 -13.58 -14.74 0.52
N ALA A 265 -12.74 -14.09 1.34
CA ALA A 265 -12.32 -12.70 1.09
C ALA A 265 -11.64 -12.53 -0.28
N VAL A 266 -10.71 -13.43 -0.63
CA VAL A 266 -10.00 -13.37 -1.92
C VAL A 266 -10.91 -13.76 -3.08
N GLN A 267 -11.78 -14.76 -2.90
CA GLN A 267 -12.77 -15.13 -3.90
C GLN A 267 -13.66 -13.93 -4.24
N ASN A 268 -14.27 -13.30 -3.23
CA ASN A 268 -15.17 -12.15 -3.43
C ASN A 268 -14.46 -10.98 -4.12
N LEU A 269 -13.20 -10.73 -3.75
CA LEU A 269 -12.38 -9.70 -4.40
C LEU A 269 -12.22 -9.99 -5.89
N LEU A 270 -11.80 -11.20 -6.24
CA LEU A 270 -11.59 -11.63 -7.63
C LEU A 270 -12.89 -11.64 -8.44
N GLU A 271 -13.99 -12.15 -7.87
CA GLU A 271 -15.30 -12.17 -8.52
C GLU A 271 -15.73 -10.75 -8.90
N TRP A 272 -15.63 -9.81 -7.96
CA TRP A 272 -16.02 -8.43 -8.22
C TRP A 272 -15.06 -7.73 -9.19
N SER A 273 -13.75 -7.80 -8.96
CA SER A 273 -12.78 -7.10 -9.81
C SER A 273 -12.79 -7.63 -11.24
N CYS A 274 -12.84 -8.95 -11.44
CA CYS A 274 -12.94 -9.55 -12.78
C CYS A 274 -14.24 -9.15 -13.49
N GLY A 275 -15.37 -9.11 -12.76
CA GLY A 275 -16.64 -8.62 -13.32
C GLY A 275 -16.55 -7.16 -13.81
N VAL A 276 -15.92 -6.28 -13.03
CA VAL A 276 -15.69 -4.87 -13.42
C VAL A 276 -14.78 -4.78 -14.65
N SER A 277 -13.63 -5.46 -14.64
CA SER A 277 -12.66 -5.40 -15.75
C SER A 277 -13.23 -5.97 -17.04
N ASP A 278 -13.96 -7.08 -16.97
CA ASP A 278 -14.56 -7.69 -18.16
C ASP A 278 -15.64 -6.81 -18.76
N TYR A 279 -16.46 -6.16 -17.93
CA TYR A 279 -17.45 -5.21 -18.40
C TYR A 279 -16.80 -4.01 -19.12
N VAL A 280 -15.73 -3.44 -18.55
CA VAL A 280 -14.97 -2.35 -19.21
C VAL A 280 -14.37 -2.82 -20.53
N TYR A 281 -13.78 -4.02 -20.55
CA TYR A 281 -13.16 -4.61 -21.73
C TYR A 281 -14.19 -4.77 -22.87
N GLN A 282 -15.36 -5.33 -22.58
CA GLN A 282 -16.45 -5.47 -23.53
C GLN A 282 -16.95 -4.12 -24.06
N MET A 283 -17.14 -3.12 -23.18
CA MET A 283 -17.55 -1.77 -23.60
C MET A 283 -16.53 -1.15 -24.55
N ARG A 284 -15.24 -1.28 -24.21
CA ARG A 284 -14.15 -0.77 -25.04
C ARG A 284 -14.14 -1.45 -26.41
N GLN A 285 -14.33 -2.77 -26.48
CA GLN A 285 -14.42 -3.46 -27.77
C GLN A 285 -15.55 -2.90 -28.64
N VAL A 286 -16.73 -2.64 -28.07
CA VAL A 286 -17.84 -2.05 -28.85
C VAL A 286 -17.47 -0.66 -29.36
N LEU A 287 -16.93 0.21 -28.50
CA LEU A 287 -16.51 1.56 -28.90
C LEU A 287 -15.44 1.54 -29.99
N GLN A 288 -14.47 0.62 -29.90
CA GLN A 288 -13.34 0.53 -30.84
C GLN A 288 -13.75 0.12 -32.26
N ARG A 289 -14.95 -0.45 -32.46
CA ARG A 289 -15.52 -0.70 -33.79
C ARG A 289 -15.80 0.59 -34.55
N TYR A 290 -16.08 1.69 -33.85
CA TYR A 290 -16.43 2.99 -34.42
C TYR A 290 -15.32 4.03 -34.26
N SER A 291 -14.56 3.96 -33.16
CA SER A 291 -13.45 4.86 -32.86
C SER A 291 -12.29 4.05 -32.30
N PRO A 292 -11.28 3.69 -33.12
CA PRO A 292 -10.14 2.86 -32.68
C PRO A 292 -9.39 3.43 -31.46
N GLN A 293 -9.35 4.75 -31.33
CA GLN A 293 -8.73 5.48 -30.22
C GLN A 293 -9.71 5.81 -29.09
N GLY A 294 -10.95 5.35 -29.18
CA GLY A 294 -12.00 5.59 -28.20
C GLY A 294 -11.62 5.13 -26.80
N LYS A 295 -12.06 5.88 -25.79
CA LYS A 295 -11.78 5.64 -24.38
C LYS A 295 -13.08 5.49 -23.59
N ILE A 296 -13.13 4.42 -22.79
CA ILE A 296 -14.12 4.25 -21.72
C ILE A 296 -13.50 4.80 -20.44
N ALA A 297 -14.14 5.81 -19.86
CA ALA A 297 -13.74 6.43 -18.61
C ALA A 297 -14.74 6.08 -17.51
N CYS A 298 -14.24 5.66 -16.34
CA CYS A 298 -15.13 5.35 -15.22
C CYS A 298 -15.17 6.48 -14.18
N THR A 299 -16.35 6.77 -13.64
CA THR A 299 -16.56 7.88 -12.69
C THR A 299 -16.07 7.56 -11.27
N ARG A 300 -16.36 8.46 -10.32
CA ARG A 300 -16.17 8.26 -8.87
C ARG A 300 -17.32 7.54 -8.17
N LYS A 301 -18.33 7.06 -8.90
CA LYS A 301 -19.49 6.35 -8.32
C LYS A 301 -19.13 4.89 -8.00
N THR A 302 -17.93 4.66 -7.49
CA THR A 302 -17.48 3.35 -7.03
C THR A 302 -18.25 2.96 -5.78
N ILE A 303 -18.36 1.65 -5.52
CA ILE A 303 -18.90 1.15 -4.25
C ILE A 303 -18.00 1.64 -3.10
N PRO A 304 -18.53 2.15 -1.98
CA PRO A 304 -17.72 2.57 -0.84
C PRO A 304 -16.72 1.48 -0.41
N GLY A 305 -15.47 1.86 -0.12
CA GLY A 305 -14.40 0.92 0.25
C GLY A 305 -13.71 0.19 -0.92
N THR A 306 -14.24 0.28 -2.15
CA THR A 306 -13.70 -0.43 -3.32
C THR A 306 -12.87 0.45 -4.25
N HIS A 307 -12.72 1.74 -3.96
CA HIS A 307 -12.20 2.74 -4.90
C HIS A 307 -10.87 2.35 -5.56
N LEU A 308 -9.88 1.89 -4.78
CA LEU A 308 -8.58 1.48 -5.31
C LEU A 308 -8.67 0.25 -6.20
N LEU A 309 -9.47 -0.74 -5.80
CA LEU A 309 -9.70 -1.96 -6.57
C LEU A 309 -10.45 -1.65 -7.88
N ALA A 310 -11.43 -0.73 -7.83
CA ALA A 310 -12.17 -0.26 -8.99
C ALA A 310 -11.23 0.40 -10.02
N MET A 311 -10.33 1.28 -9.57
CA MET A 311 -9.35 1.93 -10.43
C MET A 311 -8.41 0.91 -11.06
N GLN A 312 -7.92 -0.06 -10.29
CA GLN A 312 -7.08 -1.15 -10.79
C GLN A 312 -7.80 -1.96 -11.87
N ALA A 313 -9.05 -2.37 -11.63
CA ALA A 313 -9.86 -3.13 -12.59
C ALA A 313 -10.12 -2.37 -13.90
N VAL A 314 -10.45 -1.07 -13.80
CA VAL A 314 -10.68 -0.22 -14.97
C VAL A 314 -9.41 -0.07 -15.80
N ILE A 315 -8.27 0.18 -15.15
CA ILE A 315 -6.97 0.30 -15.83
C ILE A 315 -6.57 -1.02 -16.49
N ALA A 316 -6.71 -2.15 -15.77
CA ALA A 316 -6.36 -3.47 -16.27
C ALA A 316 -7.07 -3.79 -17.60
N ALA A 317 -8.36 -3.43 -17.71
CA ALA A 317 -9.14 -3.60 -18.94
C ALA A 317 -8.80 -2.61 -20.07
N GLY A 318 -7.88 -1.68 -19.83
CA GLY A 318 -7.51 -0.60 -20.76
C GLY A 318 -8.54 0.55 -20.82
N GLY A 319 -9.40 0.65 -19.81
CA GLY A 319 -10.18 1.86 -19.54
C GLY A 319 -9.31 2.96 -18.94
N ILE A 320 -9.90 4.12 -18.71
CA ILE A 320 -9.25 5.25 -18.04
C ILE A 320 -10.05 5.68 -16.81
N ILE A 321 -9.37 6.28 -15.85
CA ILE A 321 -10.02 6.92 -14.72
C ILE A 321 -10.52 8.29 -15.21
N HIS A 322 -11.82 8.57 -15.06
CA HIS A 322 -12.35 9.88 -15.43
C HIS A 322 -11.83 10.98 -14.49
N ARG A 323 -11.84 10.67 -13.19
CA ARG A 323 -11.17 11.42 -12.12
C ARG A 323 -11.08 10.55 -10.87
N ALA A 324 -9.90 10.42 -10.30
CA ALA A 324 -9.63 9.66 -9.07
C ALA A 324 -10.12 10.41 -7.82
N GLY A 325 -10.24 11.74 -7.89
CA GLY A 325 -10.61 12.56 -6.74
C GLY A 325 -11.19 13.93 -7.12
N CYS A 326 -11.38 14.80 -6.13
CA CYS A 326 -11.78 16.20 -6.36
C CYS A 326 -10.63 17.15 -6.67
N GLY A 327 -9.39 16.81 -6.32
CA GLY A 327 -8.22 17.67 -6.57
C GLY A 327 -7.51 17.45 -7.91
N GLU A 328 -7.95 16.50 -8.72
CA GLU A 328 -7.23 16.09 -9.94
C GLU A 328 -7.57 16.98 -11.14
N THR A 329 -8.86 17.03 -11.51
CA THR A 329 -9.41 17.73 -12.68
C THR A 329 -10.60 18.56 -12.25
N ILE A 330 -10.77 19.74 -12.83
CA ILE A 330 -11.95 20.57 -12.60
C ILE A 330 -13.11 19.98 -13.40
N LEU A 331 -14.21 19.68 -12.72
CA LEU A 331 -15.47 19.30 -13.35
C LEU A 331 -16.58 20.17 -12.76
N LEU A 332 -16.98 21.19 -13.52
CA LEU A 332 -18.05 22.12 -13.15
C LEU A 332 -19.40 21.46 -13.41
N PHE A 333 -20.15 21.23 -12.34
CA PHE A 333 -21.53 20.73 -12.40
C PHE A 333 -22.53 21.88 -12.28
N THR A 334 -23.76 21.67 -12.76
CA THR A 334 -24.92 22.55 -12.51
C THR A 334 -25.05 22.92 -11.02
N ASN A 335 -24.80 21.97 -10.12
CA ASN A 335 -24.82 22.22 -8.67
C ASN A 335 -23.78 23.23 -8.19
N HIS A 336 -22.62 23.35 -8.84
CA HIS A 336 -21.63 24.38 -8.50
C HIS A 336 -22.08 25.74 -9.04
N ARG A 337 -22.54 25.78 -10.31
CA ARG A 337 -22.99 27.03 -10.97
C ARG A 337 -24.09 27.74 -10.18
N ARG A 338 -25.01 26.99 -9.55
CA ARG A 338 -26.10 27.54 -8.73
C ARG A 338 -25.64 28.41 -7.55
N PHE A 339 -24.39 28.28 -7.12
CA PHE A 339 -23.81 29.12 -6.07
C PHE A 339 -22.99 30.30 -6.62
N CYS A 340 -22.84 30.42 -7.95
CA CYS A 340 -22.19 31.57 -8.56
C CYS A 340 -23.16 32.77 -8.60
N PRO A 341 -22.66 34.02 -8.48
CA PRO A 341 -23.50 35.22 -8.58
C PRO A 341 -24.30 35.32 -9.90
N SER A 342 -23.70 34.80 -10.99
CA SER A 342 -24.32 34.74 -12.32
C SER A 342 -24.22 33.30 -12.87
N PRO A 343 -25.12 32.38 -12.49
CA PRO A 343 -25.03 30.95 -12.81
C PRO A 343 -24.93 30.66 -14.32
N ASP A 344 -25.59 31.48 -15.15
CA ASP A 344 -25.65 31.30 -16.61
C ASP A 344 -24.53 32.01 -17.37
N ASN A 345 -23.62 32.69 -16.66
CA ASN A 345 -22.44 33.30 -17.27
C ASN A 345 -21.27 32.30 -17.36
N TRP A 346 -21.40 31.33 -18.27
CA TRP A 346 -20.41 30.26 -18.49
C TRP A 346 -19.00 30.80 -18.75
N GLN A 347 -18.87 31.83 -19.58
CA GLN A 347 -17.59 32.47 -19.91
C GLN A 347 -16.88 32.98 -18.65
N SER A 348 -17.59 33.71 -17.79
CA SER A 348 -17.02 34.28 -16.56
C SER A 348 -16.63 33.18 -15.57
N ILE A 349 -17.46 32.15 -15.40
CA ILE A 349 -17.17 31.02 -14.51
C ILE A 349 -15.93 30.27 -14.99
N ILE A 350 -15.86 29.92 -16.28
CA ILE A 350 -14.71 29.19 -16.85
C ILE A 350 -13.43 30.04 -16.81
N ALA A 351 -13.51 31.34 -17.09
CA ALA A 351 -12.37 32.25 -16.97
C ALA A 351 -11.83 32.30 -15.53
N THR A 352 -12.72 32.31 -14.54
CA THR A 352 -12.35 32.27 -13.12
C THR A 352 -11.65 30.96 -12.79
N LEU A 353 -12.18 29.82 -13.22
CA LEU A 353 -11.56 28.50 -13.00
C LEU A 353 -10.16 28.43 -13.62
N ARG A 354 -9.99 28.96 -14.83
CA ARG A 354 -8.70 29.00 -15.53
C ARG A 354 -7.68 29.90 -14.83
N GLN A 355 -8.11 31.03 -14.27
CA GLN A 355 -7.25 31.92 -13.49
C GLN A 355 -6.82 31.29 -12.16
N GLN A 356 -7.76 30.65 -11.45
CA GLN A 356 -7.52 30.13 -10.10
C GLN A 356 -6.81 28.77 -10.10
N ALA A 357 -6.93 28.00 -11.18
CA ALA A 357 -6.33 26.67 -11.31
C ALA A 357 -5.72 26.47 -12.72
N PRO A 358 -4.70 27.26 -13.08
CA PRO A 358 -4.15 27.32 -14.44
C PRO A 358 -3.53 26.00 -14.93
N GLU A 359 -3.15 25.10 -14.02
CA GLU A 359 -2.58 23.79 -14.35
C GLU A 359 -3.64 22.71 -14.61
N LYS A 360 -4.92 22.99 -14.35
CA LYS A 360 -5.98 21.98 -14.35
C LYS A 360 -6.80 22.04 -15.64
N THR A 361 -7.03 20.87 -16.24
CA THR A 361 -8.06 20.72 -17.28
C THR A 361 -9.43 21.05 -16.70
N ILE A 362 -10.19 21.85 -17.44
CA ILE A 362 -11.54 22.31 -17.10
C ILE A 362 -12.54 21.53 -17.94
N ILE A 363 -13.28 20.66 -17.27
CA ILE A 363 -14.45 19.97 -17.81
C ILE A 363 -15.69 20.68 -17.27
N VAL A 364 -16.71 20.84 -18.11
CA VAL A 364 -18.02 21.35 -17.68
C VAL A 364 -19.11 20.37 -18.10
N GLU A 365 -20.06 20.12 -17.21
CA GLU A 365 -21.24 19.30 -17.51
C GLU A 365 -22.40 20.20 -17.96
N ALA A 366 -23.07 19.79 -19.03
CA ALA A 366 -24.29 20.41 -19.51
C ALA A 366 -25.41 19.37 -19.52
N ASP A 367 -26.64 19.82 -19.20
CA ASP A 367 -27.84 18.98 -19.12
C ASP A 367 -28.79 19.23 -20.31
N THR A 368 -28.59 20.33 -21.05
CA THR A 368 -29.42 20.72 -22.21
C THR A 368 -28.59 21.21 -23.40
N VAL A 369 -29.17 21.19 -24.61
CA VAL A 369 -28.51 21.66 -25.84
C VAL A 369 -28.10 23.13 -25.75
N ASP A 370 -28.93 23.97 -25.13
CA ASP A 370 -28.64 25.40 -24.99
C ASP A 370 -27.51 25.63 -23.99
N GLU A 371 -27.49 24.93 -22.86
CA GLU A 371 -26.37 24.95 -21.92
C GLU A 371 -25.07 24.48 -22.58
N ALA A 372 -25.11 23.39 -23.35
CA ALA A 372 -23.94 22.87 -24.04
C ALA A 372 -23.39 23.90 -25.06
N LYS A 373 -24.26 24.58 -25.82
CA LYS A 373 -23.85 25.66 -26.74
C LYS A 373 -23.23 26.83 -26.00
N GLN A 374 -23.80 27.26 -24.88
CA GLN A 374 -23.26 28.35 -24.06
C GLN A 374 -21.91 27.97 -23.43
N ALA A 375 -21.82 26.75 -22.89
CA ALA A 375 -20.61 26.19 -22.33
C ALA A 375 -19.48 26.15 -23.37
N LEU A 376 -19.76 25.70 -24.60
CA LEU A 376 -18.79 25.69 -25.70
C LEU A 376 -18.23 27.09 -26.00
N LEU A 377 -19.06 28.13 -25.96
CA LEU A 377 -18.60 29.52 -26.12
C LEU A 377 -17.75 30.03 -24.95
N GLY A 378 -17.82 29.38 -23.78
CA GLY A 378 -16.92 29.59 -22.66
C GLY A 378 -15.53 28.97 -22.83
N MET A 379 -15.32 28.19 -23.90
CA MET A 379 -14.07 27.53 -24.26
C MET A 379 -13.44 26.70 -23.11
N PRO A 380 -14.16 25.75 -22.49
CA PRO A 380 -13.56 24.77 -21.60
C PRO A 380 -12.72 23.76 -22.39
N ASP A 381 -11.92 22.95 -21.72
CA ASP A 381 -11.13 21.91 -22.39
C ASP A 381 -12.02 20.74 -22.85
N ILE A 382 -13.08 20.44 -22.09
CA ILE A 382 -14.06 19.40 -22.39
C ILE A 382 -15.48 19.86 -21.99
N VAL A 383 -16.47 19.62 -22.85
CA VAL A 383 -17.90 19.65 -22.49
C VAL A 383 -18.40 18.22 -22.37
N GLN A 384 -18.90 17.87 -21.19
CA GLN A 384 -19.57 16.60 -20.90
C GLN A 384 -21.08 16.75 -21.10
N LEU A 385 -21.64 15.91 -21.97
CA LEU A 385 -23.06 15.85 -22.28
C LEU A 385 -23.72 14.76 -21.43
N ASP A 386 -24.51 15.11 -20.40
CA ASP A 386 -25.22 14.13 -19.55
C ASP A 386 -26.61 13.79 -20.13
N LYS A 387 -26.81 12.51 -20.49
CA LYS A 387 -28.12 11.95 -20.93
C LYS A 387 -28.72 12.57 -22.20
N PHE A 388 -27.88 13.03 -23.13
CA PHE A 388 -28.34 13.54 -24.43
C PHE A 388 -28.80 12.44 -25.36
N SER A 389 -29.73 12.74 -26.26
CA SER A 389 -30.09 11.85 -27.35
C SER A 389 -28.96 11.77 -28.40
N PRO A 390 -28.82 10.65 -29.15
CA PRO A 390 -27.84 10.57 -30.24
C PRO A 390 -27.96 11.68 -31.27
N ASP A 391 -29.18 12.12 -31.60
CA ASP A 391 -29.43 13.19 -32.56
C ASP A 391 -28.91 14.54 -32.05
N ASP A 392 -29.16 14.85 -30.78
CA ASP A 392 -28.63 16.06 -30.15
C ASP A 392 -27.10 16.04 -30.09
N ILE A 393 -26.50 14.88 -29.81
CA ILE A 393 -25.04 14.71 -29.77
C ILE A 393 -24.44 14.99 -31.15
N VAL A 394 -25.04 14.48 -32.23
CA VAL A 394 -24.56 14.73 -33.60
C VAL A 394 -24.66 16.22 -33.94
N ALA A 395 -25.78 16.87 -33.61
CA ALA A 395 -25.96 18.31 -33.82
C ALA A 395 -24.95 19.15 -33.02
N LEU A 396 -24.72 18.81 -31.75
CA LEU A 396 -23.75 19.49 -30.88
C LEU A 396 -22.31 19.27 -31.32
N LYS A 397 -21.98 18.08 -31.85
CA LYS A 397 -20.66 17.81 -32.44
C LYS A 397 -20.38 18.73 -33.62
N ALA A 398 -21.34 18.88 -34.54
CA ALA A 398 -21.21 19.79 -35.68
C ALA A 398 -21.10 21.25 -35.22
N TYR A 399 -21.86 21.64 -34.20
CA TYR A 399 -21.77 22.97 -33.59
C TYR A 399 -20.38 23.21 -32.96
N ALA A 400 -19.87 22.27 -32.17
CA ALA A 400 -18.56 22.36 -31.52
C ALA A 400 -17.42 22.48 -32.55
N GLN A 401 -17.47 21.71 -33.65
CA GLN A 401 -16.48 21.82 -34.73
C GLN A 401 -16.44 23.22 -35.36
N ARG A 402 -17.57 23.91 -35.46
CA ARG A 402 -17.67 25.25 -36.05
C ARG A 402 -17.24 26.36 -35.10
N PHE A 403 -17.65 26.28 -33.83
CA PHE A 403 -17.51 27.39 -32.88
C PHE A 403 -16.42 27.21 -31.84
N SER A 404 -16.05 25.97 -31.52
CA SER A 404 -15.09 25.63 -30.46
C SER A 404 -14.26 24.39 -30.83
N PRO A 405 -13.51 24.39 -31.96
CA PRO A 405 -12.82 23.19 -32.48
C PRO A 405 -11.74 22.62 -31.54
N HIS A 406 -11.28 23.42 -30.57
CA HIS A 406 -10.32 23.00 -29.55
C HIS A 406 -10.96 22.27 -28.36
N CYS A 407 -12.28 22.40 -28.19
CA CYS A 407 -13.01 21.77 -27.11
C CYS A 407 -13.37 20.32 -27.47
N ARG A 408 -13.06 19.38 -26.57
CA ARG A 408 -13.48 17.98 -26.73
C ARG A 408 -14.88 17.78 -26.18
N LEU A 409 -15.60 16.81 -26.73
CA LEU A 409 -16.87 16.36 -26.17
C LEU A 409 -16.67 15.02 -25.46
N SER A 410 -17.34 14.84 -24.32
CA SER A 410 -17.52 13.53 -23.68
C SER A 410 -19.00 13.24 -23.48
N LEU A 411 -19.35 11.96 -23.51
CA LEU A 411 -20.72 11.50 -23.26
C LEU A 411 -20.81 10.89 -21.87
N ALA A 412 -21.83 11.26 -21.10
CA ALA A 412 -22.10 10.69 -19.79
C ALA A 412 -23.61 10.36 -19.64
N GLY A 413 -23.92 9.52 -18.64
CA GLY A 413 -25.29 9.17 -18.30
C GLY A 413 -25.90 8.09 -19.19
N GLY A 414 -26.41 7.02 -18.59
CA GLY A 414 -27.15 5.97 -19.31
C GLY A 414 -26.32 5.09 -20.27
N ILE A 415 -24.98 5.19 -20.25
CA ILE A 415 -24.09 4.40 -21.10
C ILE A 415 -23.79 3.05 -20.43
N THR A 416 -24.28 1.98 -21.04
CA THR A 416 -24.16 0.58 -20.60
C THR A 416 -23.78 -0.30 -21.80
N LEU A 417 -23.47 -1.59 -21.61
CA LEU A 417 -23.27 -2.52 -22.73
C LEU A 417 -24.47 -2.59 -23.69
N ALA A 418 -25.70 -2.40 -23.19
CA ALA A 418 -26.90 -2.42 -24.02
C ALA A 418 -27.10 -1.14 -24.85
N THR A 419 -26.53 -0.02 -24.42
CA THR A 419 -26.77 1.31 -25.02
C THR A 419 -25.55 1.90 -25.73
N ILE A 420 -24.34 1.42 -25.41
CA ILE A 420 -23.07 1.97 -25.89
C ILE A 420 -22.98 2.02 -27.42
N ASP A 421 -23.54 1.04 -28.13
CA ASP A 421 -23.47 0.98 -29.58
C ASP A 421 -24.08 2.24 -30.24
N LYS A 422 -25.25 2.68 -29.75
CA LYS A 422 -25.93 3.90 -30.23
C LYS A 422 -25.09 5.15 -29.99
N PHE A 423 -24.43 5.24 -28.84
CA PHE A 423 -23.57 6.38 -28.50
C PHE A 423 -22.25 6.36 -29.27
N ALA A 424 -21.67 5.19 -29.52
CA ALA A 424 -20.43 5.05 -30.29
C ALA A 424 -20.61 5.49 -31.76
N GLN A 425 -21.78 5.24 -32.35
CA GLN A 425 -22.13 5.68 -33.71
C GLN A 425 -22.12 7.21 -33.89
N THR A 426 -22.31 7.99 -32.82
CA THR A 426 -22.19 9.47 -32.88
C THR A 426 -20.76 9.94 -33.19
N GLY A 427 -19.78 9.04 -33.02
CA GLY A 427 -18.36 9.29 -33.26
C GLY A 427 -17.72 10.22 -32.22
N ILE A 428 -18.28 10.31 -31.01
CA ILE A 428 -17.59 10.87 -29.85
C ILE A 428 -16.71 9.78 -29.22
N SER A 429 -15.43 10.08 -29.02
CA SER A 429 -14.41 9.09 -28.63
C SER A 429 -14.19 8.96 -27.12
N LEU A 430 -14.88 9.72 -26.28
CA LEU A 430 -14.76 9.65 -24.81
C LEU A 430 -16.13 9.41 -24.18
N LEU A 431 -16.34 8.20 -23.66
CA LEU A 431 -17.57 7.79 -23.00
C LEU A 431 -17.30 7.59 -21.51
N VAL A 432 -18.10 8.24 -20.67
CA VAL A 432 -17.95 8.28 -19.22
C VAL A 432 -19.11 7.50 -18.58
N THR A 433 -18.82 6.49 -17.76
CA THR A 433 -19.86 5.64 -17.17
C THR A 433 -19.54 5.14 -15.76
N SER A 434 -20.55 4.65 -15.07
CA SER A 434 -20.43 3.92 -13.80
C SER A 434 -20.95 2.49 -13.90
N ALA A 435 -21.51 2.10 -15.05
CA ALA A 435 -22.08 0.78 -15.27
C ALA A 435 -21.12 -0.38 -14.91
N PRO A 436 -19.80 -0.30 -15.21
CA PRO A 436 -18.88 -1.38 -14.86
C PRO A 436 -18.83 -1.72 -13.37
N TYR A 437 -19.00 -0.73 -12.47
CA TYR A 437 -18.94 -0.96 -11.02
C TYR A 437 -20.14 -1.77 -10.48
N TYR A 438 -21.18 -1.92 -11.29
CA TYR A 438 -22.40 -2.66 -10.98
C TYR A 438 -22.55 -3.90 -11.86
N ALA A 439 -21.47 -4.32 -12.54
CA ALA A 439 -21.46 -5.53 -13.34
C ALA A 439 -21.75 -6.76 -12.44
N PRO A 440 -22.40 -7.81 -12.98
CA PRO A 440 -22.46 -9.09 -12.30
C PRO A 440 -21.04 -9.58 -11.95
N PRO A 441 -20.81 -10.08 -10.72
CA PRO A 441 -19.53 -10.68 -10.37
C PRO A 441 -19.20 -11.86 -11.29
N ALA A 442 -17.92 -12.07 -11.58
CA ALA A 442 -17.45 -13.25 -12.31
C ALA A 442 -17.70 -14.54 -11.50
N ASP A 443 -17.84 -15.68 -12.17
CA ASP A 443 -17.93 -16.99 -11.51
C ASP A 443 -16.52 -17.54 -11.26
N ILE A 444 -15.98 -17.29 -10.05
CA ILE A 444 -14.69 -17.80 -9.61
C ILE A 444 -14.89 -19.07 -8.80
N LYS A 445 -14.53 -20.22 -9.39
CA LYS A 445 -14.55 -21.51 -8.70
C LYS A 445 -13.30 -21.68 -7.87
N VAL A 446 -13.46 -21.88 -6.57
CA VAL A 446 -12.35 -22.25 -5.69
C VAL A 446 -12.38 -23.74 -5.39
N ARG A 447 -11.22 -24.39 -5.49
CA ARG A 447 -11.02 -25.78 -5.08
C ARG A 447 -9.99 -25.81 -3.96
N LEU A 448 -10.38 -26.33 -2.80
CA LEU A 448 -9.48 -26.58 -1.67
C LEU A 448 -9.33 -28.09 -1.49
N GLY A 449 -8.13 -28.54 -1.17
CA GLY A 449 -7.85 -29.95 -0.90
C GLY A 449 -6.66 -30.11 0.03
N ALA A 450 -6.66 -31.20 0.80
CA ALA A 450 -5.47 -31.61 1.52
C ALA A 450 -4.36 -31.99 0.53
N SER A 451 -3.13 -31.68 0.90
CA SER A 451 -1.95 -32.23 0.23
C SER A 451 -1.57 -33.52 0.96
N ASP A 452 -1.16 -34.53 0.20
CA ASP A 452 -0.70 -35.82 0.75
C ASP A 452 0.56 -35.67 1.63
#